data_AF-A0A5B0BPS2-F1
#
_entry.id   AF-A0A5B0BPS2-F1
#
_cell.length_a   1.000
_cell.length_b   1.000
_cell.length_c   1.000
_cell.angle_alpha   90.00
_cell.angle_beta   90.00
_cell.angle_gamma   90.00
#
_symmetry.space_group_name_H-M   'P 1'
#
loop_
_entity.id
_entity.type
_entity.pdbx_description
1 polymer ?
#
loop_
_entity_poly.entity_id
_entity_poly.type
_entity_poly.pdbx_seq_one_letter_code
_entity_poly.pdbx_strand_id
1 'polypeptide(L)'
;MLRLKQVIERTGLSRSTIYGKLDSKSTQYDPNFPTQVPLGNGAVRWVDAEINAWLEQCVNSSRSNSPDLFVKVSRKVGKRNASVA
;
A
#
# COMPACT_ATOMS: atom_id res chain seq x y z
N MET A 1 4.69 -16.69 1.24
CA MET A 1 5.89 -15.98 0.76
C MET A 1 5.63 -15.44 -0.64
N LEU A 2 6.06 -14.20 -0.91
CA LEU A 2 5.79 -13.47 -2.14
C LEU A 2 7.03 -13.35 -3.03
N ARG A 3 6.83 -13.44 -4.35
CA ARG A 3 7.80 -13.01 -5.37
C ARG A 3 7.74 -11.51 -5.59
N LEU A 4 8.80 -10.93 -6.16
CA LEU A 4 8.84 -9.50 -6.51
C LEU A 4 7.61 -9.05 -7.32
N LYS A 5 7.16 -9.83 -8.31
CA LYS A 5 5.94 -9.51 -9.08
C LYS A 5 4.70 -9.37 -8.21
N GLN A 6 4.53 -10.26 -7.23
CA GLN A 6 3.41 -10.21 -6.31
C GLN A 6 3.55 -9.03 -5.33
N VAL A 7 4.77 -8.69 -4.92
CA VAL A 7 5.01 -7.50 -4.10
C VAL A 7 4.65 -6.23 -4.88
N ILE A 8 5.02 -6.14 -6.15
CA ILE A 8 4.61 -5.02 -7.04
C ILE A 8 3.09 -4.93 -7.14
N GLU A 9 2.40 -6.04 -7.38
CA GLU A 9 0.93 -6.08 -7.46
C GLU A 9 0.25 -5.69 -6.14
N ARG A 10 0.80 -6.12 -5.00
CA ARG A 10 0.24 -5.83 -3.67
C ARG A 10 0.47 -4.38 -3.22
N THR A 11 1.69 -3.88 -3.43
CA THR A 11 2.09 -2.55 -2.96
C THR A 11 1.75 -1.44 -3.96
N GLY A 12 1.51 -1.79 -5.24
CA GLY A 12 1.35 -0.83 -6.32
C GLY A 12 2.65 -0.06 -6.65
N LEU A 13 3.78 -0.45 -6.04
CA LEU A 13 5.06 0.22 -6.23
C LEU A 13 5.83 -0.37 -7.40
N SER A 14 6.56 0.50 -8.10
CA SER A 14 7.48 0.05 -9.13
C SER A 14 8.66 -0.71 -8.54
N ARG A 15 9.32 -1.54 -9.37
CA ARG A 15 10.52 -2.29 -8.96
C ARG A 15 11.64 -1.39 -8.43
N SER A 16 11.88 -0.24 -9.07
CA SER A 16 12.92 0.70 -8.64
C SER A 16 12.58 1.32 -7.29
N THR A 17 11.31 1.66 -7.05
CA THR A 17 10.84 2.16 -5.75
C THR A 17 11.01 1.13 -4.64
N ILE A 18 10.72 -0.15 -4.90
CA ILE A 18 10.91 -1.23 -3.93
C ILE A 18 12.38 -1.34 -3.53
N TYR A 19 13.30 -1.37 -4.50
CA TYR A 19 14.73 -1.41 -4.17
C TYR A 19 15.24 -0.11 -3.54
N GLY A 20 14.70 1.04 -3.94
CA GLY A 20 15.00 2.32 -3.31
C GLY A 20 14.57 2.34 -1.83
N LYS A 21 13.44 1.74 -1.50
CA LYS A 21 12.98 1.60 -0.09
C LYS A 21 13.90 0.72 0.75
N LEU A 22 14.55 -0.26 0.14
CA LEU A 22 15.48 -1.17 0.81
C LEU A 22 16.88 -0.57 1.00
N ASP A 23 17.28 0.39 0.16
CA ASP A 23 18.61 0.99 0.19
C ASP A 23 18.65 2.20 1.12
N SER A 24 19.44 2.12 2.19
CA SER A 24 19.62 3.19 3.17
C SER A 24 20.23 4.47 2.59
N LYS A 25 20.83 4.39 1.39
CA LYS A 25 21.40 5.54 0.68
C LYS A 25 20.39 6.24 -0.22
N SER A 26 19.23 5.65 -0.45
CA SER A 26 18.19 6.22 -1.30
C SER A 26 17.37 7.27 -0.55
N THR A 27 16.93 8.31 -1.26
CA THR A 27 15.93 9.27 -0.75
C THR A 27 14.61 8.60 -0.36
N GLN A 28 14.33 7.43 -0.94
CA GLN A 28 13.10 6.68 -0.72
C GLN A 28 13.23 5.61 0.38
N TYR A 29 14.37 5.55 1.09
CA TYR A 29 14.60 4.57 2.14
C TYR A 29 13.49 4.60 3.18
N ASP A 30 12.98 3.41 3.51
CA ASP A 30 11.93 3.24 4.49
C ASP A 30 12.33 2.12 5.44
N PRO A 31 12.72 2.43 6.68
CA PRO A 31 13.19 1.43 7.63
C PRO A 31 12.09 0.44 8.04
N ASN A 32 10.81 0.78 7.84
CA ASN A 32 9.69 -0.10 8.13
C ASN A 32 9.30 -0.97 6.93
N PHE A 33 9.91 -0.75 5.77
CA PHE A 33 9.61 -1.54 4.58
C PHE A 33 10.14 -2.97 4.75
N PRO A 34 9.33 -3.99 4.45
CA PRO A 34 9.70 -5.38 4.66
C PRO A 34 10.91 -5.79 3.82
N THR A 35 11.86 -6.43 4.48
CA THR A 35 13.12 -6.85 3.87
C THR A 35 12.96 -8.19 3.15
N GLN A 36 13.84 -8.43 2.19
CA GLN A 36 13.82 -9.65 1.41
C GLN A 36 14.48 -10.82 2.18
N VAL A 37 13.82 -11.97 2.21
CA VAL A 37 14.34 -13.21 2.78
C VAL A 37 15.03 -14.03 1.69
N PRO A 38 16.34 -14.32 1.82
CA PRO A 38 17.05 -15.20 0.89
C PRO A 38 16.62 -16.65 1.09
N LEU A 39 16.28 -17.34 0.00
CA LEU A 39 15.89 -18.76 0.02
C LEU A 39 16.96 -19.70 -0.54
N GLY A 40 18.14 -19.16 -0.86
CA GLY A 40 19.21 -19.89 -1.55
C GLY A 40 19.13 -19.76 -3.07
N ASN A 41 20.25 -20.08 -3.74
CA ASN A 41 20.40 -20.04 -5.20
C ASN A 41 20.07 -18.67 -5.85
N GLY A 42 20.32 -17.58 -5.13
CA GLY A 42 20.03 -16.21 -5.60
C GLY A 42 18.53 -15.86 -5.62
N ALA A 43 17.66 -16.74 -5.14
CA ALA A 43 16.25 -16.45 -5.00
C ALA A 43 15.97 -15.68 -3.71
N VAL A 44 15.18 -14.61 -3.83
CA VAL A 44 14.68 -13.82 -2.70
C VAL A 44 13.16 -13.79 -2.70
N ARG A 45 12.57 -13.76 -1.50
CA ARG A 45 11.12 -13.64 -1.31
C ARG A 45 10.79 -12.71 -0.15
N TRP A 46 9.58 -12.19 -0.15
CA TRP A 46 9.06 -11.40 0.95
C TRP A 46 8.08 -12.23 1.79
N VAL A 47 7.99 -11.92 3.07
CA VAL A 47 6.97 -12.50 3.95
C VAL A 47 5.66 -11.75 3.69
N ASP A 48 4.59 -12.50 3.42
CA ASP A 48 3.28 -11.91 3.09
C ASP A 48 2.71 -11.11 4.26
N ALA A 49 2.84 -11.65 5.49
CA ALA A 49 2.40 -10.98 6.70
C ALA A 49 3.11 -9.63 6.95
N GLU A 50 4.41 -9.53 6.66
CA GLU A 50 5.15 -8.27 6.83
C GLU A 50 4.72 -7.21 5.80
N ILE A 51 4.45 -7.64 4.56
CA ILE A 51 3.90 -6.75 3.52
C ILE A 51 2.53 -6.22 3.93
N ASN A 52 1.65 -7.09 4.43
CA ASN A 52 0.32 -6.68 4.89
C ASN A 52 0.43 -5.72 6.10
N ALA A 53 1.29 -6.03 7.07
CA ALA A 53 1.51 -5.18 8.22
C ALA A 53 2.07 -3.79 7.84
N TRP A 54 2.98 -3.72 6.85
CA TRP A 54 3.48 -2.44 6.34
C TRP A 54 2.37 -1.65 5.62
N LEU A 55 1.53 -2.30 4.81
CA LEU A 55 0.38 -1.64 4.18
C LEU A 55 -0.60 -1.09 5.22
N GLU A 56 -0.89 -1.84 6.27
CA GLU A 56 -1.72 -1.38 7.39
C GLU A 56 -1.10 -0.17 8.09
N GLN A 57 0.22 -0.16 8.31
CA GLN A 57 0.93 1.01 8.84
C GLN A 57 0.84 2.22 7.90
N CYS A 58 0.97 2.04 6.58
CA CYS A 58 0.77 3.11 5.61
C CYS A 58 -0.66 3.67 5.67
N VAL A 59 -1.66 2.80 5.74
CA VAL A 59 -3.07 3.20 5.89
C VAL A 59 -3.26 3.96 7.19
N ASN A 60 -2.78 3.41 8.31
CA ASN A 60 -2.88 4.05 9.61
C ASN A 60 -2.17 5.40 9.62
N SER A 61 -0.99 5.53 9.02
CA SER A 61 -0.27 6.81 8.93
C SER A 61 -1.00 7.84 8.04
N SER A 62 -1.69 7.37 7.00
CA SER A 62 -2.51 8.23 6.13
C SER A 62 -3.83 8.64 6.79
N ARG A 63 -4.41 7.77 7.63
CA ARG A 63 -5.73 7.95 8.25
C ARG A 63 -5.67 8.49 9.68
N SER A 64 -4.54 8.39 10.36
CA SER A 64 -4.31 8.98 11.69
C SER A 64 -4.31 10.51 11.69
N ASN A 65 -4.40 11.15 10.51
CA ASN A 65 -4.68 12.58 10.39
C ASN A 65 -6.18 12.95 10.41
N SER A 66 -7.12 11.99 10.52
CA SER A 66 -8.51 12.26 10.93
C SER A 66 -9.27 10.96 11.22
N PRO A 67 -9.64 10.67 12.48
CA PRO A 67 -10.18 9.37 12.84
C PRO A 67 -11.65 9.13 12.48
N ASP A 68 -12.34 9.99 11.70
CA ASP A 68 -13.81 9.89 11.66
C ASP A 68 -14.55 10.41 10.40
N LEU A 69 -14.15 10.00 9.18
CA LEU A 69 -14.93 10.36 7.98
C LEU A 69 -15.49 9.21 7.15
N PHE A 70 -15.28 7.94 7.51
CA PHE A 70 -15.75 6.82 6.67
C PHE A 70 -17.20 6.36 6.96
N VAL A 71 -17.86 6.86 8.01
CA VAL A 71 -19.26 6.50 8.34
C VAL A 71 -20.30 7.51 7.77
N LYS A 72 -19.92 8.37 6.80
CA LYS A 72 -20.87 9.31 6.17
C LYS A 72 -20.88 9.33 4.63
N VAL A 73 -20.67 8.20 3.95
CA VAL A 73 -21.21 8.04 2.58
C VAL A 73 -22.63 7.45 2.67
N SER A 74 -23.53 8.23 3.26
CA SER A 74 -24.96 8.08 3.02
C SER A 74 -25.22 8.71 1.65
N ARG A 75 -25.28 7.87 0.62
CA ARG A 75 -25.69 8.27 -0.74
C ARG A 75 -27.11 8.84 -0.66
N LYS A 76 -27.22 10.16 -0.49
CA LYS A 76 -28.49 10.87 -0.51
C LYS A 76 -29.00 10.95 -1.95
N VAL A 77 -29.95 10.07 -2.23
CA VAL A 77 -31.17 10.26 -3.04
C VAL A 77 -31.02 11.17 -4.26
N GLY A 78 -30.98 10.53 -5.43
CA GLY A 78 -31.36 11.18 -6.68
C GLY A 78 -32.85 11.50 -6.67
N LYS A 79 -33.19 12.78 -6.77
CA LYS A 79 -34.42 13.32 -7.35
C LYS A 79 -34.16 14.77 -7.76
N ARG A 80 -34.00 15.04 -9.04
CA ARG A 80 -34.41 16.33 -9.61
C ARG A 80 -35.14 16.04 -10.92
N ASN A 81 -36.41 16.43 -10.88
CA ASN A 81 -37.44 16.16 -11.85
C ASN A 81 -37.34 17.13 -13.02
N ALA A 82 -37.98 16.74 -14.12
CA ALA A 82 -38.27 17.55 -15.29
C ALA A 82 -39.04 18.84 -14.95
N SER A 83 -38.78 19.89 -15.74
CA SER A 83 -39.77 20.91 -16.13
C SER A 83 -39.27 21.50 -17.45
N VAL A 84 -39.71 20.98 -18.59
CA VAL A 84 -40.80 21.47 -19.46
C VAL A 84 -40.72 22.95 -19.84
N ALA A 85 -40.83 23.15 -21.15
CA ALA A 85 -40.99 24.42 -21.87
C ALA A 85 -42.28 25.16 -21.49
#